data_AF-A0A942DQA6-F1
#
_entry.id   AF-A0A942DQA6-F1
#
_cell.length_a   1.000
_cell.length_b   1.000
_cell.length_c   1.000
_cell.angle_alpha   90.00
_cell.angle_beta   90.00
_cell.angle_gamma   90.00
#
_symmetry.space_group_name_H-M   'P 1'
#
loop_
_entity.id
_entity.type
_entity.pdbx_description
1 polymer ?
#
loop_
_entity_poly.entity_id
_entity_poly.type
_entity_poly.pdbx_seq_one_letter_code
_entity_poly.pdbx_strand_id
1 'polypeptide(L)'
;MMNNRGFSLVETLIAIGLLGIVTGATAMIIAESSKSLKGLEKQISDATESEIAERVLMRDLKGSEPSFNNVIMIDDAGKNFFDYVSDAIDKTTITNSAREYTMDISKKSTFTMATIDESPGGAIFYEPVMAYSVGEEPLQFDQAAQLTFVSLNKDNYLALQNPAYWSTGRILMLDTPTAVRNLKNGVPDYASTPRSPSFVGVVQGGTSPLKSLVSMLPGLFNTTHPLYPAKDINSEDVFLRSVPPAGGGAAIVRLRPLRLIQYRLEAGKVAGTNTLIRRMWDGQNNNWASDQTLATNITTAVFSRKATNDPIVYFQLNRPEK
;
A
#
# COMPACT_ATOMS: atom_id res chain seq x y z
N MET A 1 79.24 -43.60 -23.52
CA MET A 1 77.94 -43.52 -22.83
C MET A 1 77.96 -42.27 -21.94
N MET A 2 77.37 -41.17 -22.40
CA MET A 2 77.12 -39.99 -21.56
C MET A 2 75.80 -40.18 -20.82
N ASN A 3 75.85 -39.98 -19.51
CA ASN A 3 74.73 -40.15 -18.60
C ASN A 3 73.73 -38.99 -18.77
N ASN A 4 72.62 -39.22 -19.48
CA ASN A 4 71.51 -38.27 -19.70
C ASN A 4 70.52 -38.22 -18.52
N ARG A 5 70.98 -38.07 -17.27
CA ARG A 5 70.08 -38.10 -16.10
C ARG A 5 70.24 -36.97 -15.08
N GLY A 6 70.78 -35.82 -15.47
CA GLY A 6 70.80 -34.64 -14.60
C GLY A 6 70.60 -33.36 -15.40
N PHE A 7 69.63 -32.54 -15.01
CA PHE A 7 69.45 -31.19 -15.54
C PHE A 7 70.66 -30.33 -15.17
N SER A 8 71.14 -29.53 -16.13
CA SER A 8 72.18 -28.53 -15.87
C SER A 8 71.66 -27.47 -14.88
N LEU A 9 72.53 -26.97 -13.98
CA LEU A 9 72.18 -25.91 -13.02
C LEU A 9 71.55 -24.69 -13.72
N VAL A 10 71.97 -24.41 -14.96
CA VAL A 10 71.47 -23.33 -15.81
C VAL A 10 70.05 -23.62 -16.30
N GLU A 11 69.75 -24.86 -16.70
CA GLU A 11 68.40 -25.26 -17.12
C GLU A 11 67.41 -25.19 -15.95
N THR A 12 67.84 -25.58 -14.75
CA THR A 12 67.01 -25.47 -13.54
C THR A 12 66.70 -24.01 -13.19
N LEU A 13 67.68 -23.11 -13.31
CA LEU A 13 67.47 -21.67 -13.07
C LEU A 13 66.53 -21.04 -14.11
N ILE A 14 66.67 -21.38 -15.39
CA ILE A 14 65.78 -20.92 -16.45
C ILE A 14 64.37 -21.46 -16.24
N ALA A 15 64.22 -22.73 -15.87
CA ALA A 15 62.93 -23.35 -15.58
C ALA A 15 62.23 -22.68 -14.36
N ILE A 16 62.96 -22.37 -13.29
CA ILE A 16 62.43 -21.67 -12.12
C ILE A 16 62.01 -20.23 -12.47
N GLY A 17 62.80 -19.52 -13.28
CA GLY A 17 62.45 -18.18 -13.75
C GLY A 17 61.19 -18.16 -14.61
N LEU A 18 61.07 -19.09 -15.56
CA LEU A 18 59.88 -19.26 -16.40
C LEU A 18 58.65 -19.66 -15.57
N LEU A 19 58.81 -20.58 -14.60
CA LEU A 19 57.75 -20.94 -13.65
C LEU A 19 57.29 -19.74 -12.84
N GLY A 20 58.20 -18.89 -12.35
CA GLY A 20 57.86 -17.67 -11.61
C GLY A 20 56.99 -16.71 -12.43
N ILE A 21 57.34 -16.50 -13.70
CA ILE A 21 56.58 -15.63 -14.62
C ILE A 21 55.19 -16.22 -14.91
N VAL A 22 55.12 -17.51 -15.23
CA VAL A 22 53.85 -18.19 -15.54
C VAL A 22 52.93 -18.19 -14.32
N THR A 23 53.47 -18.46 -13.13
CA THR A 23 52.69 -18.48 -11.87
C THR A 23 52.21 -17.07 -11.52
N GLY A 24 53.04 -16.05 -11.69
CA GLY A 24 52.67 -14.65 -11.47
C GLY A 24 51.60 -14.15 -12.44
N ALA A 25 51.73 -14.46 -13.74
CA ALA A 25 50.72 -14.14 -14.75
C ALA A 25 49.39 -14.86 -14.45
N THR A 26 49.43 -16.14 -14.08
CA THR A 26 48.24 -16.91 -13.71
C THR A 26 47.56 -16.33 -12.46
N ALA A 27 48.33 -15.95 -11.44
CA ALA A 27 47.79 -15.32 -10.24
C ALA A 27 47.12 -13.97 -10.52
N MET A 28 47.72 -13.15 -11.40
CA MET A 28 47.10 -11.90 -11.85
C MET A 28 45.79 -12.13 -12.60
N ILE A 29 45.76 -13.09 -13.54
CA ILE A 29 44.54 -13.46 -14.27
C ILE A 29 43.45 -13.97 -13.31
N ILE A 30 43.81 -14.79 -12.32
CA ILE A 30 42.86 -15.27 -11.30
C ILE A 30 42.34 -14.12 -10.45
N ALA A 31 43.20 -13.19 -10.03
CA ALA A 31 42.81 -12.03 -9.22
C ALA A 31 41.87 -11.09 -10.00
N GLU A 32 42.17 -10.84 -11.27
CA GLU A 32 41.36 -9.99 -12.15
C GLU A 32 40.02 -10.66 -12.51
N SER A 33 40.05 -11.96 -12.83
CA SER A 33 38.85 -12.77 -13.05
C SER A 33 37.96 -12.81 -11.80
N SER A 34 38.55 -12.99 -10.61
CA SER A 34 37.81 -12.96 -9.33
C SER A 34 37.19 -11.60 -9.05
N LYS A 35 37.89 -10.50 -9.37
CA LYS A 35 37.35 -9.14 -9.24
C LYS A 35 36.19 -8.90 -10.21
N SER A 36 36.33 -9.37 -11.44
CA SER A 36 35.29 -9.29 -12.48
C SER A 36 34.06 -10.11 -12.10
N LEU A 37 34.24 -11.36 -11.66
CA LEU A 37 33.16 -12.24 -11.21
C LEU A 37 32.41 -11.64 -10.03
N LYS A 38 33.10 -11.11 -9.01
CA LYS A 38 32.44 -10.40 -7.90
C LYS A 38 31.68 -9.17 -8.37
N GLY A 39 32.20 -8.45 -9.37
CA GLY A 39 31.52 -7.33 -10.00
C GLY A 39 30.22 -7.76 -10.71
N LEU A 40 30.29 -8.85 -11.48
CA LEU A 40 29.14 -9.44 -12.18
C LEU A 40 28.10 -10.00 -11.22
N GLU A 41 28.51 -10.76 -10.19
CA GLU A 41 27.63 -11.27 -9.14
C GLU A 41 26.87 -10.13 -8.45
N LYS A 42 27.59 -9.05 -8.10
CA LYS A 42 26.96 -7.85 -7.51
C LYS A 42 25.95 -7.21 -8.48
N GLN A 43 26.29 -7.06 -9.76
CA GLN A 43 25.38 -6.50 -10.76
C GLN A 43 24.12 -7.37 -10.94
N ILE A 44 24.29 -8.69 -11.01
CA ILE A 44 23.17 -9.64 -11.14
C ILE A 44 22.28 -9.61 -9.89
N SER A 45 22.89 -9.58 -8.69
CA SER A 45 22.15 -9.45 -7.42
C SER A 45 21.38 -8.13 -7.36
N ASP A 46 22.03 -7.01 -7.66
CA ASP A 46 21.42 -5.67 -7.65
C ASP A 46 20.23 -5.55 -8.62
N ALA A 47 20.32 -6.22 -9.79
CA ALA A 47 19.26 -6.26 -10.79
C ALA A 47 18.10 -7.17 -10.35
N THR A 48 18.40 -8.35 -9.80
CA THR A 48 17.39 -9.29 -9.29
C THR A 48 16.61 -8.68 -8.13
N GLU A 49 17.30 -8.01 -7.20
CA GLU A 49 16.65 -7.27 -6.11
C GLU A 49 15.75 -6.15 -6.64
N SER A 50 16.18 -5.40 -7.68
CA SER A 50 15.35 -4.36 -8.30
C SER A 50 14.07 -4.93 -8.88
N GLU A 51 14.18 -6.01 -9.66
CA GLU A 51 13.04 -6.67 -10.29
C GLU A 51 12.03 -7.19 -9.25
N ILE A 52 12.50 -7.76 -8.14
CA ILE A 52 11.64 -8.21 -7.05
C ILE A 52 10.95 -7.02 -6.39
N ALA A 53 11.70 -5.96 -6.06
CA ALA A 53 11.15 -4.74 -5.46
C ALA A 53 10.07 -4.11 -6.36
N GLU A 54 10.35 -3.98 -7.65
CA GLU A 54 9.47 -3.41 -8.65
C GLU A 54 8.18 -4.23 -8.82
N ARG A 55 8.26 -5.56 -8.87
CA ARG A 55 7.07 -6.43 -8.95
C ARG A 55 6.20 -6.30 -7.70
N VAL A 56 6.80 -6.25 -6.52
CA VAL A 56 6.06 -6.08 -5.26
C VAL A 56 5.38 -4.71 -5.21
N LEU A 57 6.12 -3.63 -5.51
CA LEU A 57 5.59 -2.27 -5.58
C LEU A 57 4.44 -2.18 -6.60
N MET A 58 4.65 -2.69 -7.82
CA MET A 58 3.64 -2.67 -8.87
C MET A 58 2.37 -3.41 -8.46
N ARG A 59 2.50 -4.60 -7.86
CA ARG A 59 1.33 -5.36 -7.37
C ARG A 59 0.56 -4.58 -6.31
N ASP A 60 1.26 -4.04 -5.33
CA ASP A 60 0.63 -3.35 -4.21
C ASP A 60 -0.02 -2.03 -4.66
N LEU A 61 0.65 -1.26 -5.54
CA LEU A 61 0.15 0.00 -6.11
C LEU A 61 -1.03 -0.22 -7.05
N LYS A 62 -1.06 -1.32 -7.81
CA LYS A 62 -2.22 -1.68 -8.65
C LYS A 62 -3.49 -1.86 -7.82
N GLY A 63 -3.37 -2.38 -6.59
CA GLY A 63 -4.49 -2.55 -5.67
C GLY A 63 -4.86 -1.31 -4.86
N SER A 64 -4.22 -0.16 -5.10
CA SER A 64 -4.39 1.06 -4.27
C SER A 64 -5.73 1.79 -4.45
N GLU A 65 -6.66 1.24 -5.25
CA GLU A 65 -8.01 1.79 -5.45
C GLU A 65 -8.69 2.28 -4.16
N PRO A 66 -8.67 1.54 -3.03
CA PRO A 66 -9.31 1.97 -1.79
C PRO A 66 -8.67 3.23 -1.17
N SER A 67 -7.42 3.55 -1.51
CA SER A 67 -6.74 4.75 -1.02
C SER A 67 -7.31 6.02 -1.63
N PHE A 68 -7.76 5.99 -2.89
CA PHE A 68 -8.23 7.17 -3.59
C PHE A 68 -9.43 7.81 -2.88
N ASN A 69 -9.29 9.10 -2.55
CA ASN A 69 -10.22 9.92 -1.78
C ASN A 69 -10.52 9.48 -0.33
N ASN A 70 -9.95 8.36 0.15
CA ASN A 70 -10.17 7.86 1.51
C ASN A 70 -8.93 7.94 2.39
N VAL A 71 -7.72 7.81 1.83
CA VAL A 71 -6.46 7.95 2.56
C VAL A 71 -5.96 9.38 2.46
N ILE A 72 -5.51 9.94 3.58
CA ILE A 72 -4.91 11.25 3.68
C ILE A 72 -3.39 11.09 3.65
N MET A 73 -2.77 11.60 2.61
CA MET A 73 -1.32 11.63 2.43
C MET A 73 -0.92 12.90 1.71
N ILE A 74 -0.18 13.77 2.39
CA ILE A 74 0.22 15.06 1.80
C ILE A 74 1.47 14.90 0.93
N ASP A 75 1.30 15.23 -0.34
CA ASP A 75 2.33 15.22 -1.38
C ASP A 75 3.33 16.38 -1.22
N ASP A 76 4.30 16.48 -2.12
CA ASP A 76 5.36 17.49 -2.03
C ASP A 76 4.87 18.92 -2.35
N ALA A 77 3.71 19.04 -3.00
CA ALA A 77 3.03 20.31 -3.27
C ALA A 77 2.02 20.71 -2.17
N GLY A 78 1.93 19.95 -1.07
CA GLY A 78 1.00 20.24 0.02
C GLY A 78 -0.46 19.82 -0.25
N LYS A 79 -0.71 19.04 -1.30
CA LYS A 79 -2.04 18.50 -1.65
C LYS A 79 -2.14 17.04 -1.24
N ASN A 80 -3.36 16.51 -1.17
CA ASN A 80 -3.51 15.09 -0.89
C ASN A 80 -3.17 14.24 -2.14
N PHE A 81 -2.24 13.30 -1.99
CA PHE A 81 -1.70 12.45 -3.05
C PHE A 81 -2.77 11.56 -3.69
N PHE A 82 -3.68 11.06 -2.85
CA PHE A 82 -4.76 10.15 -3.26
C PHE A 82 -6.04 10.88 -3.71
N ASP A 83 -5.99 12.19 -3.94
CA ASP A 83 -7.11 12.92 -4.55
C ASP A 83 -7.40 12.41 -5.95
N TYR A 84 -8.61 11.89 -6.17
CA TYR A 84 -9.04 11.34 -7.45
C TYR A 84 -10.32 12.01 -7.95
N VAL A 85 -10.30 12.44 -9.21
CA VAL A 85 -11.43 13.12 -9.86
C VAL A 85 -11.84 12.32 -11.09
N SER A 86 -12.92 11.55 -10.96
CA SER A 86 -13.45 10.70 -12.04
C SER A 86 -14.39 11.43 -12.99
N ASP A 87 -14.99 12.54 -12.55
CA ASP A 87 -15.88 13.34 -13.39
C ASP A 87 -15.05 14.26 -14.29
N ALA A 88 -15.22 14.11 -15.60
CA ALA A 88 -14.55 14.87 -16.65
C ALA A 88 -15.06 16.32 -16.75
N ILE A 89 -15.20 17.02 -15.61
CA ILE A 89 -15.47 18.45 -15.61
C ILE A 89 -14.16 19.15 -15.93
N ASP A 90 -13.98 19.36 -17.23
CA ASP A 90 -12.79 19.83 -17.97
C ASP A 90 -12.31 21.25 -17.59
N LYS A 91 -12.74 21.79 -16.44
CA LYS A 91 -12.61 23.21 -16.07
C LYS A 91 -12.13 23.48 -14.65
N THR A 92 -11.70 22.47 -13.89
CA THR A 92 -11.14 22.72 -12.55
C THR A 92 -9.63 22.60 -12.56
N THR A 93 -8.94 23.48 -11.83
CA THR A 93 -7.48 23.45 -11.61
C THR A 93 -6.98 22.15 -10.94
N ILE A 94 -7.90 21.28 -10.52
CA ILE A 94 -7.65 20.05 -9.79
C ILE A 94 -7.46 18.88 -10.75
N THR A 95 -8.27 18.78 -11.81
CA THR A 95 -8.36 17.62 -12.70
C THR A 95 -7.04 17.26 -13.40
N ASN A 96 -6.17 18.24 -13.63
CA ASN A 96 -4.88 18.07 -14.33
C ASN A 96 -3.65 18.30 -13.43
N SER A 97 -3.83 18.33 -12.12
CA SER A 97 -2.70 18.52 -11.21
C SER A 97 -1.98 17.20 -10.99
N ALA A 98 -0.73 17.10 -11.43
CA ALA A 98 0.16 16.00 -11.06
C ALA A 98 0.28 15.90 -9.52
N ARG A 99 0.65 14.70 -9.06
CA ARG A 99 0.98 14.42 -7.65
C ARG A 99 2.34 13.78 -7.60
N GLU A 100 3.17 14.22 -6.66
CA GLU A 100 4.49 13.66 -6.43
C GLU A 100 4.77 13.57 -4.93
N TYR A 101 5.23 12.40 -4.50
CA TYR A 101 5.64 12.14 -3.13
C TYR A 101 7.04 11.55 -3.16
N THR A 102 8.01 12.36 -2.76
CA THR A 102 9.42 11.96 -2.66
C THR A 102 9.74 11.48 -1.26
N MET A 103 10.05 10.19 -1.15
CA MET A 103 10.61 9.64 0.07
C MET A 103 12.11 9.97 0.17
N ASP A 104 12.46 10.62 1.27
CA ASP A 104 13.82 10.99 1.67
C ASP A 104 13.90 10.92 3.20
N ILE A 105 14.95 10.30 3.74
CA ILE A 105 15.18 10.17 5.20
C ILE A 105 15.17 11.52 5.93
N SER A 106 15.63 12.58 5.28
CA SER A 106 15.73 13.92 5.87
C SER A 106 14.40 14.67 5.97
N LYS A 107 13.37 14.25 5.22
CA LYS A 107 12.09 14.96 5.11
C LYS A 107 10.90 14.06 5.39
N LYS A 108 10.66 13.12 4.47
CA LYS A 108 9.48 12.25 4.42
C LYS A 108 9.96 10.83 4.21
N SER A 109 10.02 10.04 5.27
CA SER A 109 10.59 8.69 5.18
C SER A 109 9.55 7.60 4.96
N THR A 110 8.25 7.91 4.89
CA THR A 110 7.18 6.90 4.87
C THR A 110 6.13 7.15 3.79
N PHE A 111 5.67 6.09 3.11
CA PHE A 111 4.52 6.13 2.21
C PHE A 111 3.54 5.05 2.63
N THR A 112 2.35 5.43 3.09
CA THR A 112 1.30 4.52 3.58
C THR A 112 0.08 4.51 2.67
N MET A 113 -0.45 3.33 2.34
CA MET A 113 -1.63 3.19 1.50
C MET A 113 -2.51 2.02 1.94
N ALA A 114 -3.79 2.10 1.59
CA ALA A 114 -4.72 0.98 1.62
C ALA A 114 -4.78 0.30 0.25
N THR A 115 -4.61 -1.02 0.23
CA THR A 115 -4.73 -1.85 -0.96
C THR A 115 -5.80 -2.92 -0.76
N ILE A 116 -6.34 -3.46 -1.86
CA ILE A 116 -7.30 -4.56 -1.80
C ILE A 116 -6.59 -5.83 -1.29
N ASP A 117 -7.23 -6.51 -0.35
CA ASP A 117 -6.83 -7.85 0.06
C ASP A 117 -7.56 -8.90 -0.77
N GLU A 118 -6.90 -9.51 -1.75
CA GLU A 118 -7.53 -10.52 -2.59
C GLU A 118 -7.76 -11.87 -1.89
N SER A 119 -7.19 -12.08 -0.69
CA SER A 119 -7.25 -13.39 -0.01
C SER A 119 -8.65 -13.86 0.40
N PRO A 120 -9.57 -12.99 0.85
CA PRO A 120 -10.96 -13.37 1.13
C PRO A 120 -11.84 -13.39 -0.13
N GLY A 121 -11.31 -12.94 -1.27
CA GLY A 121 -12.06 -12.72 -2.52
C GLY A 121 -12.36 -11.25 -2.79
N GLY A 122 -13.13 -11.00 -3.86
CA GLY A 122 -13.58 -9.65 -4.24
C GLY A 122 -14.71 -9.13 -3.35
N ALA A 123 -15.04 -7.85 -3.47
CA ALA A 123 -16.04 -7.13 -2.67
C ALA A 123 -17.40 -7.85 -2.61
N ILE A 124 -18.07 -7.77 -1.47
CA ILE A 124 -19.46 -8.24 -1.31
C ILE A 124 -20.42 -7.06 -1.22
N PHE A 125 -21.63 -7.24 -1.74
CA PHE A 125 -22.74 -6.30 -1.52
C PHE A 125 -23.43 -6.64 -0.22
N TYR A 126 -23.47 -5.69 0.70
CA TYR A 126 -24.00 -5.88 2.04
C TYR A 126 -25.40 -5.25 2.17
N GLU A 127 -26.34 -5.98 2.75
CA GLU A 127 -27.67 -5.48 3.04
C GLU A 127 -27.70 -4.87 4.45
N PRO A 128 -27.93 -3.55 4.61
CA PRO A 128 -27.85 -2.90 5.92
C PRO A 128 -28.75 -3.53 6.99
N VAL A 129 -29.93 -4.04 6.61
CA VAL A 129 -30.89 -4.67 7.55
C VAL A 129 -30.28 -5.83 8.35
N MET A 130 -29.30 -6.54 7.77
CA MET A 130 -28.65 -7.68 8.42
C MET A 130 -27.82 -7.26 9.64
N ALA A 131 -27.45 -5.98 9.76
CA ALA A 131 -26.68 -5.48 10.90
C ALA A 131 -27.53 -5.09 12.11
N TYR A 132 -28.86 -5.03 11.97
CA TYR A 132 -29.76 -4.48 12.98
C TYR A 132 -30.64 -5.54 13.60
N SER A 133 -30.98 -5.34 14.88
CA SER A 133 -32.16 -5.96 15.49
C SER A 133 -33.34 -5.01 15.35
N VAL A 134 -34.45 -5.53 14.84
CA VAL A 134 -35.73 -4.82 14.80
C VAL A 134 -36.42 -5.07 16.14
N GLY A 135 -36.85 -4.00 16.81
CA GLY A 135 -37.64 -4.07 18.04
C GLY A 135 -39.06 -4.54 17.77
N GLU A 136 -39.90 -4.48 18.80
CA GLU A 136 -41.33 -4.82 18.68
C GLU A 136 -42.04 -3.93 17.67
N GLU A 137 -43.09 -4.49 17.06
CA GLU A 137 -43.95 -3.73 16.15
C GLU A 137 -44.63 -2.58 16.93
N PRO A 138 -44.51 -1.33 16.44
CA PRO A 138 -45.11 -0.21 17.12
C PRO A 138 -46.64 -0.30 17.09
N LEU A 139 -47.28 0.08 18.20
CA LEU A 139 -48.74 0.07 18.33
C LEU A 139 -49.44 1.07 17.39
N GLN A 140 -48.70 2.03 16.83
CA GLN A 140 -49.18 3.05 15.92
C GLN A 140 -48.49 2.92 14.56
N PHE A 141 -49.27 3.00 13.48
CA PHE A 141 -48.79 2.80 12.10
C PHE A 141 -47.85 3.91 11.60
N ASP A 142 -47.82 5.06 12.27
CA ASP A 142 -46.98 6.22 11.95
C ASP A 142 -45.65 6.23 12.72
N GLN A 143 -45.45 5.28 13.64
CA GLN A 143 -44.20 5.11 14.35
C GLN A 143 -43.36 4.01 13.68
N ALA A 144 -42.07 4.26 13.53
CA ALA A 144 -41.14 3.24 13.05
C ALA A 144 -40.71 2.34 14.23
N ALA A 145 -40.55 1.03 13.97
CA ALA A 145 -39.96 0.11 14.94
C ALA A 145 -38.53 0.56 15.31
N GLN A 146 -38.13 0.33 16.55
CA GLN A 146 -36.77 0.65 16.99
C GLN A 146 -35.75 -0.22 16.24
N LEU A 147 -34.73 0.41 15.65
CA LEU A 147 -33.61 -0.29 15.00
C LEU A 147 -32.35 -0.14 15.84
N THR A 148 -31.88 -1.25 16.42
CA THR A 148 -30.67 -1.30 17.25
C THR A 148 -29.55 -1.97 16.46
N PHE A 149 -28.44 -1.25 16.27
CA PHE A 149 -27.25 -1.81 15.60
C PHE A 149 -26.62 -2.89 16.48
N VAL A 150 -26.24 -4.02 15.87
CA VAL A 150 -25.56 -5.13 16.55
C VAL A 150 -24.14 -5.28 16.01
N SER A 151 -23.98 -5.70 14.77
CA SER A 151 -22.71 -5.74 14.03
C SER A 151 -22.95 -6.16 12.58
N LEU A 152 -21.97 -5.97 11.71
CA LEU A 152 -22.07 -6.48 10.34
C LEU A 152 -22.19 -8.02 10.26
N ASN A 153 -21.69 -8.72 11.28
CA ASN A 153 -21.73 -10.18 11.38
C ASN A 153 -22.72 -10.67 12.45
N LYS A 154 -23.82 -9.93 12.66
CA LYS A 154 -24.94 -10.40 13.48
C LYS A 154 -25.38 -11.80 12.99
N ASP A 155 -25.65 -12.69 13.93
CA ASP A 155 -26.06 -14.09 13.68
C ASP A 155 -25.10 -14.87 12.76
N ASN A 156 -23.81 -14.48 12.75
CA ASN A 156 -22.77 -15.04 11.88
C ASN A 156 -23.04 -14.86 10.37
N TYR A 157 -23.84 -13.88 9.97
CA TYR A 157 -24.22 -13.66 8.57
C TYR A 157 -23.02 -13.66 7.60
N LEU A 158 -22.00 -12.84 7.88
CA LEU A 158 -20.81 -12.75 7.03
C LEU A 158 -19.94 -13.99 7.13
N ALA A 159 -19.75 -14.53 8.34
CA ALA A 159 -18.95 -15.73 8.55
C ALA A 159 -19.55 -16.97 7.87
N LEU A 160 -20.88 -17.07 7.78
CA LEU A 160 -21.59 -18.15 7.08
C LEU A 160 -21.47 -18.03 5.55
N GLN A 161 -21.49 -16.80 5.02
CA GLN A 161 -21.31 -16.58 3.59
C GLN A 161 -19.86 -16.75 3.15
N ASN A 162 -18.92 -16.20 3.92
CA ASN A 162 -17.49 -16.32 3.66
C ASN A 162 -16.68 -16.17 4.95
N PRO A 163 -16.22 -17.29 5.54
CA PRO A 163 -15.44 -17.27 6.78
C PRO A 163 -14.16 -16.42 6.71
N ALA A 164 -13.56 -16.30 5.52
CA ALA A 164 -12.32 -15.55 5.34
C ALA A 164 -12.51 -14.02 5.47
N TYR A 165 -13.73 -13.52 5.25
CA TYR A 165 -14.07 -12.11 5.45
C TYR A 165 -14.09 -11.74 6.94
N TRP A 166 -14.58 -12.66 7.78
CA TRP A 166 -14.76 -12.41 9.22
C TRP A 166 -13.71 -13.11 10.09
N SER A 167 -12.45 -13.08 9.64
CA SER A 167 -11.31 -13.55 10.42
C SER A 167 -10.76 -12.43 11.31
N THR A 168 -10.51 -12.70 12.59
CA THR A 168 -9.89 -11.73 13.52
C THR A 168 -8.65 -11.08 12.93
N GLY A 169 -8.53 -9.76 13.10
CA GLY A 169 -7.42 -8.97 12.55
C GLY A 169 -7.59 -8.54 11.09
N ARG A 170 -8.62 -9.03 10.38
CA ARG A 170 -8.93 -8.56 9.03
C ARG A 170 -9.36 -7.10 9.05
N ILE A 171 -8.82 -6.32 8.12
CA ILE A 171 -9.27 -4.95 7.87
C ILE A 171 -10.37 -5.00 6.82
N LEU A 172 -11.51 -4.41 7.13
CA LEU A 172 -12.64 -4.28 6.21
C LEU A 172 -12.98 -2.80 6.04
N MET A 173 -13.38 -2.45 4.82
CA MET A 173 -13.89 -1.13 4.46
C MET A 173 -15.32 -1.25 3.96
N LEU A 174 -16.19 -0.46 4.58
CA LEU A 174 -17.51 -0.15 4.06
C LEU A 174 -17.41 1.07 3.15
N ASP A 175 -17.97 0.99 1.96
CA ASP A 175 -18.10 2.12 1.05
C ASP A 175 -19.33 1.99 0.15
N THR A 176 -19.54 3.00 -0.68
CA THR A 176 -20.55 2.95 -1.74
C THR A 176 -19.93 3.28 -3.10
N PRO A 177 -20.46 2.73 -4.21
CA PRO A 177 -20.00 3.10 -5.54
C PRO A 177 -20.36 4.56 -5.91
N THR A 178 -21.30 5.17 -5.19
CA THR A 178 -21.77 6.53 -5.45
C THR A 178 -20.85 7.56 -4.78
N ALA A 179 -20.01 8.22 -5.57
CA ALA A 179 -19.21 9.35 -5.10
C ALA A 179 -20.04 10.65 -5.16
N VAL A 180 -19.95 11.46 -4.11
CA VAL A 180 -20.61 12.77 -4.03
C VAL A 180 -19.60 13.84 -3.65
N ARG A 181 -19.80 15.07 -4.14
CA ARG A 181 -18.95 16.21 -3.79
C ARG A 181 -19.38 16.81 -2.46
N ASN A 182 -18.44 17.45 -1.78
CA ASN A 182 -18.79 18.21 -0.59
C ASN A 182 -19.76 19.34 -0.95
N LEU A 183 -20.67 19.68 -0.05
CA LEU A 183 -21.56 20.83 -0.24
C LEU A 183 -20.96 22.07 0.42
N LYS A 184 -20.83 23.15 -0.35
CA LYS A 184 -20.46 24.48 0.13
C LYS A 184 -21.64 25.41 -0.08
N ASN A 185 -22.26 25.86 1.01
CA ASN A 185 -23.49 26.68 0.98
C ASN A 185 -24.64 26.02 0.19
N GLY A 186 -24.79 24.70 0.31
CA GLY A 186 -25.84 23.93 -0.38
C GLY A 186 -25.56 23.62 -1.86
N VAL A 187 -24.42 24.05 -2.40
CA VAL A 187 -24.00 23.79 -3.79
C VAL A 187 -22.80 22.83 -3.80
N PRO A 188 -22.71 21.88 -4.74
CA PRO A 188 -21.53 21.04 -4.90
C PRO A 188 -20.24 21.85 -5.06
N ASP A 189 -19.25 21.56 -4.23
CA ASP A 189 -17.93 22.16 -4.27
C ASP A 189 -17.04 21.46 -5.31
N TYR A 190 -16.96 22.04 -6.49
CA TYR A 190 -16.11 21.56 -7.57
C TYR A 190 -14.60 21.73 -7.30
N ALA A 191 -14.22 22.46 -6.25
CA ALA A 191 -12.85 22.54 -5.77
C ALA A 191 -12.48 21.40 -4.80
N SER A 192 -13.39 20.48 -4.49
CA SER A 192 -13.12 19.29 -3.67
C SER A 192 -13.31 18.03 -4.50
N THR A 193 -12.49 16.98 -4.30
CA THR A 193 -12.67 15.73 -5.05
C THR A 193 -13.99 15.04 -4.66
N PRO A 194 -14.71 14.43 -5.62
CA PRO A 194 -15.87 13.63 -5.31
C PRO A 194 -15.43 12.39 -4.54
N ARG A 195 -16.16 12.03 -3.47
CA ARG A 195 -15.82 10.88 -2.64
C ARG A 195 -17.06 10.18 -2.13
N SER A 196 -16.94 8.89 -1.93
CA SER A 196 -17.96 8.11 -1.22
C SER A 196 -17.73 8.27 0.29
N PRO A 197 -18.79 8.30 1.11
CA PRO A 197 -18.61 8.02 2.53
C PRO A 197 -17.99 6.63 2.68
N SER A 198 -17.15 6.47 3.68
CA SER A 198 -16.52 5.19 3.99
C SER A 198 -16.28 5.03 5.48
N PHE A 199 -16.20 3.78 5.91
CA PHE A 199 -15.77 3.40 7.25
C PHE A 199 -14.76 2.26 7.14
N VAL A 200 -13.68 2.33 7.90
CA VAL A 200 -12.65 1.28 7.91
C VAL A 200 -12.46 0.78 9.33
N GLY A 201 -12.50 -0.53 9.50
CA GLY A 201 -12.37 -1.16 10.81
C GLY A 201 -11.75 -2.54 10.76
N VAL A 202 -11.44 -3.07 11.95
CA VAL A 202 -10.77 -4.35 12.14
C VAL A 202 -11.69 -5.34 12.83
N VAL A 203 -11.79 -6.54 12.26
CA VAL A 203 -12.58 -7.65 12.83
C VAL A 203 -11.99 -8.07 14.18
N GLN A 204 -12.82 -8.04 15.23
CA GLN A 204 -12.43 -8.46 16.59
C GLN A 204 -12.75 -9.95 16.88
N GLY A 205 -13.50 -10.61 16.00
CA GLY A 205 -14.01 -11.97 16.19
C GLY A 205 -15.45 -12.02 16.72
N GLY A 206 -16.10 -13.18 16.59
CA GLY A 206 -17.49 -13.38 16.98
C GLY A 206 -18.47 -12.48 16.22
N THR A 207 -19.48 -11.98 16.92
CA THR A 207 -20.51 -11.08 16.37
C THR A 207 -20.29 -9.62 16.80
N SER A 208 -19.07 -9.26 17.21
CA SER A 208 -18.75 -7.90 17.66
C SER A 208 -18.68 -6.89 16.50
N PRO A 209 -19.04 -5.62 16.72
CA PRO A 209 -18.75 -4.53 15.79
C PRO A 209 -17.26 -4.47 15.39
N LEU A 210 -16.99 -3.93 14.20
CA LEU A 210 -15.63 -3.62 13.78
C LEU A 210 -15.01 -2.56 14.70
N LYS A 211 -13.77 -2.80 15.12
CA LYS A 211 -13.01 -1.78 15.85
C LYS A 211 -12.48 -0.75 14.86
N SER A 212 -12.90 0.51 15.01
CA SER A 212 -12.55 1.59 14.09
C SER A 212 -11.03 1.75 13.93
N LEU A 213 -10.56 1.72 12.70
CA LEU A 213 -9.13 1.86 12.38
C LEU A 213 -8.64 3.30 12.58
N VAL A 214 -9.57 4.26 12.54
CA VAL A 214 -9.30 5.69 12.81
C VAL A 214 -8.78 5.90 14.22
N SER A 215 -9.27 5.13 15.18
CA SER A 215 -8.79 5.18 16.57
C SER A 215 -7.37 4.64 16.73
N MET A 216 -6.94 3.74 15.83
CA MET A 216 -5.64 3.09 15.84
C MET A 216 -4.59 3.84 15.03
N LEU A 217 -5.02 4.47 13.93
CA LEU A 217 -4.20 5.20 12.96
C LEU A 217 -4.83 6.59 12.71
N PRO A 218 -4.78 7.49 13.70
CA PRO A 218 -5.42 8.79 13.60
C PRO A 218 -4.84 9.60 12.44
N GLY A 219 -5.74 10.22 11.65
CA GLY A 219 -5.37 11.06 10.52
C GLY A 219 -5.01 10.31 9.22
N LEU A 220 -4.97 8.97 9.22
CA LEU A 220 -4.71 8.21 7.99
C LEU A 220 -5.90 8.19 7.04
N PHE A 221 -7.13 8.09 7.58
CA PHE A 221 -8.36 7.99 6.78
C PHE A 221 -9.21 9.25 6.92
N ASN A 222 -9.85 9.65 5.82
CA ASN A 222 -10.83 10.72 5.80
C ASN A 222 -12.19 10.18 6.24
N THR A 223 -12.58 10.49 7.48
CA THR A 223 -13.84 10.03 8.10
C THR A 223 -15.00 10.97 7.92
N THR A 224 -14.77 12.19 7.47
CA THR A 224 -15.83 13.21 7.39
C THR A 224 -16.89 12.76 6.39
N HIS A 225 -18.15 13.12 6.54
CA HIS A 225 -19.19 12.81 5.57
C HIS A 225 -19.19 13.83 4.42
N PRO A 226 -19.22 13.42 3.14
CA PRO A 226 -19.08 14.38 2.03
C PRO A 226 -20.23 15.37 1.94
N LEU A 227 -21.48 14.91 1.99
CA LEU A 227 -22.65 15.83 1.97
C LEU A 227 -22.82 16.63 3.27
N TYR A 228 -22.21 16.18 4.37
CA TYR A 228 -22.41 16.75 5.70
C TYR A 228 -21.06 16.92 6.40
N PRO A 229 -20.23 17.90 6.00
CA PRO A 229 -18.85 18.02 6.46
C PRO A 229 -18.66 18.21 7.97
N ALA A 230 -19.73 18.53 8.71
CA ALA A 230 -19.72 18.62 10.17
C ALA A 230 -19.93 17.27 10.88
N LYS A 231 -20.11 16.17 10.14
CA LYS A 231 -20.33 14.82 10.69
C LYS A 231 -19.19 13.90 10.29
N ASP A 232 -18.70 13.13 11.26
CA ASP A 232 -17.73 12.07 11.02
C ASP A 232 -18.38 10.70 11.03
N ILE A 233 -17.85 9.80 10.22
CA ILE A 233 -18.24 8.40 10.09
C ILE A 233 -17.22 7.57 10.88
N ASN A 234 -17.50 7.39 12.16
CA ASN A 234 -16.59 6.74 13.11
C ASN A 234 -17.02 5.33 13.55
N SER A 235 -18.16 4.84 13.06
CA SER A 235 -18.69 3.50 13.31
C SER A 235 -19.45 2.96 12.10
N GLU A 236 -19.68 1.65 12.08
CA GLU A 236 -20.50 0.98 11.08
C GLU A 236 -21.95 1.51 11.08
N ASP A 237 -22.55 1.71 12.26
CA ASP A 237 -23.91 2.21 12.38
C ASP A 237 -24.06 3.61 11.77
N VAL A 238 -23.11 4.50 12.08
CA VAL A 238 -23.11 5.85 11.52
C VAL A 238 -22.96 5.80 10.00
N PHE A 239 -22.10 4.92 9.47
CA PHE A 239 -21.97 4.71 8.02
C PHE A 239 -23.31 4.24 7.41
N LEU A 240 -23.89 3.15 7.92
CA LEU A 240 -25.11 2.53 7.36
C LEU A 240 -26.33 3.46 7.41
N ARG A 241 -26.38 4.41 8.36
CA ARG A 241 -27.41 5.44 8.43
C ARG A 241 -27.13 6.70 7.61
N SER A 242 -25.90 6.87 7.13
CA SER A 242 -25.47 8.05 6.37
C SER A 242 -25.15 7.74 4.90
N VAL A 243 -25.50 6.55 4.42
CA VAL A 243 -25.32 6.16 3.03
C VAL A 243 -26.03 7.18 2.11
N PRO A 244 -25.38 7.67 1.04
CA PRO A 244 -25.97 8.71 0.21
C PRO A 244 -27.20 8.18 -0.53
N PRO A 245 -28.19 9.03 -0.81
CA PRO A 245 -29.37 8.61 -1.55
C PRO A 245 -28.98 8.15 -2.96
N ALA A 246 -29.42 6.97 -3.37
CA ALA A 246 -29.33 6.47 -4.74
C ALA A 246 -30.66 6.77 -5.44
N GLY A 247 -30.66 7.62 -6.46
CA GLY A 247 -31.87 8.19 -7.08
C GLY A 247 -33.00 7.19 -7.38
N GLY A 248 -33.92 7.03 -6.43
CA GLY A 248 -35.10 6.14 -6.52
C GLY A 248 -34.89 4.69 -6.07
N GLY A 249 -33.69 4.30 -5.61
CA GLY A 249 -33.37 2.93 -5.19
C GLY A 249 -32.71 2.86 -3.81
N ALA A 250 -32.60 1.64 -3.27
CA ALA A 250 -31.80 1.38 -2.08
C ALA A 250 -30.32 1.65 -2.37
N ALA A 251 -29.63 2.30 -1.45
CA ALA A 251 -28.22 2.58 -1.62
C ALA A 251 -27.38 1.29 -1.50
N ILE A 252 -26.45 1.11 -2.43
CA ILE A 252 -25.60 -0.08 -2.48
C ILE A 252 -24.44 0.11 -1.50
N VAL A 253 -24.36 -0.78 -0.50
CA VAL A 253 -23.22 -0.87 0.41
C VAL A 253 -22.29 -1.98 -0.05
N ARG A 254 -21.00 -1.67 -0.18
CA ARG A 254 -19.94 -2.64 -0.47
C ARG A 254 -19.10 -2.85 0.77
N LEU A 255 -18.75 -4.10 1.03
CA LEU A 255 -17.76 -4.48 2.03
C LEU A 255 -16.53 -5.02 1.30
N ARG A 256 -15.40 -4.33 1.47
CA ARG A 256 -14.13 -4.62 0.80
C ARG A 256 -13.06 -5.03 1.81
N PRO A 257 -12.37 -6.16 1.60
CA PRO A 257 -11.24 -6.55 2.43
C PRO A 257 -10.01 -5.73 2.02
N LEU A 258 -9.32 -5.18 3.01
CA LEU A 258 -8.17 -4.29 2.82
C LEU A 258 -6.89 -4.84 3.46
N ARG A 259 -5.76 -4.39 2.93
CA ARG A 259 -4.46 -4.38 3.62
C ARG A 259 -3.95 -2.97 3.68
N LEU A 260 -3.40 -2.59 4.82
CA LEU A 260 -2.59 -1.38 4.91
C LEU A 260 -1.12 -1.74 4.70
N ILE A 261 -0.48 -1.03 3.79
CA ILE A 261 0.92 -1.19 3.46
C ILE A 261 1.62 0.14 3.76
N GLN A 262 2.79 0.05 4.39
CA GLN A 262 3.68 1.17 4.54
C GLN A 262 5.04 0.83 3.96
N TYR A 263 5.52 1.69 3.06
CA TYR A 263 6.91 1.74 2.68
C TYR A 263 7.64 2.73 3.57
N ARG A 264 8.89 2.41 3.93
CA ARG A 264 9.75 3.24 4.76
C ARG A 264 11.17 3.23 4.23
N LEU A 265 11.81 4.40 4.19
CA LEU A 265 13.24 4.51 3.97
C LEU A 265 13.98 4.46 5.29
N GLU A 266 14.97 3.59 5.38
CA GLU A 266 15.93 3.53 6.48
C GLU A 266 17.35 3.74 5.99
N ALA A 267 18.23 4.23 6.87
CA ALA A 267 19.62 4.45 6.52
C ALA A 267 20.27 3.11 6.15
N GLY A 268 20.93 3.09 4.99
CA GLY A 268 21.64 1.92 4.49
C GLY A 268 22.95 1.67 5.22
N LYS A 269 23.59 0.54 4.90
CA LYS A 269 24.93 0.21 5.41
C LYS A 269 26.03 1.09 4.80
N VAL A 270 25.78 1.68 3.62
CA VAL A 270 26.71 2.57 2.93
C VAL A 270 26.23 4.01 3.11
N ALA A 271 27.14 4.91 3.50
CA ALA A 271 26.83 6.32 3.68
C ALA A 271 26.22 6.93 2.40
N GLY A 272 25.16 7.71 2.54
CA GLY A 272 24.43 8.30 1.42
C GLY A 272 23.49 7.34 0.68
N THR A 273 23.34 6.11 1.17
CA THR A 273 22.37 5.14 0.64
C THR A 273 21.36 4.75 1.70
N ASN A 274 20.19 4.32 1.23
CA ASN A 274 19.03 3.96 2.01
C ASN A 274 18.54 2.57 1.60
N THR A 275 17.71 1.99 2.48
CA THR A 275 17.02 0.73 2.29
C THR A 275 15.52 0.99 2.25
N LEU A 276 14.85 0.50 1.21
CA LEU A 276 13.39 0.49 1.15
C LEU A 276 12.86 -0.72 1.90
N ILE A 277 12.07 -0.44 2.92
CA ILE A 277 11.39 -1.44 3.73
C ILE A 277 9.90 -1.36 3.45
N ARG A 278 9.27 -2.52 3.38
CA ARG A 278 7.82 -2.69 3.31
C ARG A 278 7.33 -3.36 4.58
N ARG A 279 6.25 -2.85 5.15
CA ARG A 279 5.54 -3.50 6.26
C ARG A 279 4.04 -3.42 6.05
N MET A 280 3.31 -4.37 6.62
CA MET A 280 1.86 -4.44 6.55
C MET A 280 1.27 -4.21 7.93
N TRP A 281 0.12 -3.58 8.03
CA TRP A 281 -0.58 -3.47 9.32
C TRP A 281 -1.13 -4.83 9.73
N ASP A 282 -0.84 -5.22 10.96
CA ASP A 282 -1.43 -6.37 11.62
C ASP A 282 -2.59 -5.89 12.48
N GLY A 283 -3.81 -6.11 11.98
CA GLY A 283 -5.03 -5.74 12.70
C GLY A 283 -5.26 -6.54 13.98
N GLN A 284 -4.70 -7.75 14.10
CA GLN A 284 -4.85 -8.56 15.32
C GLN A 284 -4.02 -7.98 16.46
N ASN A 285 -2.78 -7.60 16.17
CA ASN A 285 -1.85 -7.07 17.16
C ASN A 285 -1.85 -5.53 17.25
N ASN A 286 -2.64 -4.85 16.40
CA ASN A 286 -2.74 -3.39 16.36
C ASN A 286 -1.36 -2.71 16.18
N ASN A 287 -0.53 -3.28 15.30
CA ASN A 287 0.82 -2.80 15.05
C ASN A 287 1.24 -3.07 13.59
N TRP A 288 2.32 -2.46 13.15
CA TRP A 288 2.98 -2.86 11.91
C TRP A 288 3.67 -4.22 12.09
N ALA A 289 3.41 -5.15 11.18
CA ALA A 289 4.07 -6.44 11.10
C ALA A 289 5.57 -6.29 10.79
N SER A 290 6.28 -7.42 10.78
CA SER A 290 7.72 -7.49 10.52
C SER A 290 8.12 -6.80 9.21
N ASP A 291 9.25 -6.11 9.26
CA ASP A 291 9.84 -5.40 8.14
C ASP A 291 10.34 -6.37 7.06
N GLN A 292 9.98 -6.09 5.80
CA GLN A 292 10.45 -6.77 4.61
C GLN A 292 11.33 -5.82 3.81
N THR A 293 12.63 -6.12 3.70
CA THR A 293 13.53 -5.39 2.80
C THR A 293 13.14 -5.64 1.36
N LEU A 294 12.86 -4.57 0.61
CA LEU A 294 12.56 -4.64 -0.82
C LEU A 294 13.77 -4.31 -1.68
N ALA A 295 14.43 -3.20 -1.39
CA ALA A 295 15.57 -2.73 -2.16
C ALA A 295 16.61 -2.11 -1.24
N THR A 296 17.88 -2.31 -1.57
CA THR A 296 19.01 -1.68 -0.89
C THR A 296 19.71 -0.71 -1.85
N ASN A 297 20.61 0.13 -1.31
CA ASN A 297 21.42 1.05 -2.09
C ASN A 297 20.62 2.07 -2.92
N ILE A 298 19.48 2.54 -2.39
CA ILE A 298 18.67 3.59 -3.02
C ILE A 298 18.94 4.95 -2.37
N THR A 299 18.82 6.04 -3.11
CA THR A 299 18.92 7.40 -2.58
C THR A 299 17.54 7.91 -2.19
N THR A 300 16.59 7.85 -3.10
CA THR A 300 15.20 8.27 -2.90
C THR A 300 14.23 7.32 -3.58
N ALA A 301 12.99 7.30 -3.11
CA ALA A 301 11.89 6.62 -3.78
C ALA A 301 10.80 7.64 -4.08
N VAL A 302 10.43 7.79 -5.35
CA VAL A 302 9.44 8.77 -5.79
C VAL A 302 8.17 8.03 -6.20
N PHE A 303 7.03 8.42 -5.65
CA PHE A 303 5.71 7.98 -6.09
C PHE A 303 5.04 9.14 -6.80
N SER A 304 4.46 8.90 -7.97
CA SER A 304 3.88 9.97 -8.76
C SER A 304 2.61 9.56 -9.47
N ARG A 305 1.78 10.55 -9.78
CA ARG A 305 0.60 10.43 -10.63
C ARG A 305 0.61 11.58 -11.62
N LYS A 306 0.34 11.29 -12.89
CA LYS A 306 0.38 12.30 -13.95
C LYS A 306 -0.71 13.36 -13.80
N ALA A 307 -1.87 12.97 -13.28
CA ALA A 307 -3.00 13.85 -13.04
C ALA A 307 -3.93 13.25 -11.97
N THR A 308 -4.84 14.06 -11.42
CA THR A 308 -5.79 13.59 -10.41
C THR A 308 -6.90 12.73 -11.01
N ASN A 309 -7.11 12.75 -12.32
CA ASN A 309 -8.01 11.83 -13.03
C ASN A 309 -7.32 10.52 -13.46
N ASP A 310 -6.01 10.38 -13.24
CA ASP A 310 -5.27 9.15 -13.52
C ASP A 310 -5.19 8.29 -12.24
N PRO A 311 -5.84 7.12 -12.20
CA PRO A 311 -5.80 6.24 -11.04
C PRO A 311 -4.48 5.44 -10.95
N ILE A 312 -3.56 5.59 -11.91
CA ILE A 312 -2.28 4.89 -11.92
C ILE A 312 -1.27 5.64 -11.06
N VAL A 313 -0.71 4.93 -10.08
CA VAL A 313 0.46 5.40 -9.31
C VAL A 313 1.72 4.81 -9.93
N TYR A 314 2.58 5.70 -10.44
CA TYR A 314 3.92 5.39 -10.89
C TYR A 314 4.89 5.44 -9.72
N PHE A 315 6.02 4.75 -9.85
CA PHE A 315 7.08 4.81 -8.88
C PHE A 315 8.44 4.80 -9.58
N GLN A 316 9.44 5.37 -8.92
CA GLN A 316 10.83 5.39 -9.35
C GLN A 316 11.75 5.22 -8.14
N LEU A 317 12.65 4.23 -8.21
CA LEU A 317 13.69 4.02 -7.21
C LEU A 317 15.00 4.60 -7.74
N ASN A 318 15.46 5.70 -7.14
CA ASN A 318 16.71 6.32 -7.52
C ASN A 318 17.87 5.67 -6.78
N ARG A 319 18.98 5.44 -7.48
CA ARG A 319 20.21 4.87 -6.93
C ARG A 319 21.37 5.84 -7.19
N PRO A 320 22.47 5.77 -6.42
CA PRO A 320 23.66 6.57 -6.71
C PRO A 320 24.17 6.23 -8.12
N GLU A 321 24.52 7.26 -8.91
CA GLU A 321 25.26 7.04 -10.15
C GLU A 321 26.61 6.38 -9.82
N LYS A 322 26.99 5.36 -10.59
CA LYS A 322 28.25 4.60 -10.41
C LYS A 322 29.44 5.34 -10.98
#